data_AF-A0A543PZU0-F1
#
_entry.id   AF-A0A543PZU0-F1
#
_cell.length_a   1.000
_cell.length_b   1.000
_cell.length_c   1.000
_cell.angle_alpha   90.00
_cell.angle_beta   90.00
_cell.angle_gamma   90.00
#
_symmetry.space_group_name_H-M   'P 1'
#
loop_
_entity.id
_entity.type
_entity.pdbx_description
1 polymer ?
#
loop_
_entity_poly.entity_id
_entity_poly.type
_entity_poly.pdbx_seq_one_letter_code
_entity_poly.pdbx_strand_id
1 'polypeptide(L)' 'MTTPLIRQVGKADASTLEDLLLIMAKNMERSLMEAGATPGKDYSIRDLYTLSTPFALEVFKKNEMMTFAVEF' A
#
# COMPACT_ATOMS: atom_id res chain seq x y z
N MET A 1 -6.64 -6.60 -20.09
CA MET A 1 -5.92 -5.87 -19.03
C MET A 1 -6.33 -6.47 -17.70
N THR A 2 -5.38 -6.78 -16.82
CA THR A 2 -5.65 -7.33 -15.48
C THR A 2 -6.17 -6.24 -14.56
N THR A 3 -7.16 -6.56 -13.73
CA THR A 3 -7.78 -5.60 -12.80
C THR A 3 -7.03 -5.64 -11.46
N PRO A 4 -6.54 -4.50 -10.93
CA PRO A 4 -5.89 -4.46 -9.62
C PRO A 4 -6.86 -4.91 -8.51
N LEU A 5 -6.33 -5.56 -7.48
CA LEU A 5 -7.06 -5.93 -6.26
C LEU A 5 -7.33 -4.71 -5.38
N ILE A 6 -6.39 -3.76 -5.31
CA ILE A 6 -6.57 -2.53 -4.54
C ILE A 6 -7.31 -1.51 -5.41
N ARG A 7 -8.44 -1.02 -4.90
CA ARG A 7 -9.27 -0.05 -5.60
C ARG A 7 -8.56 1.29 -5.73
N GLN A 8 -8.92 2.03 -6.77
CA GLN A 8 -8.56 3.45 -6.84
C GLN A 8 -9.24 4.22 -5.70
N VAL A 9 -8.45 5.06 -5.04
CA VAL A 9 -8.90 5.98 -3.98
C VAL A 9 -8.62 7.39 -4.47
N GLY A 10 -9.57 8.30 -4.28
CA GLY A 10 -9.53 9.64 -4.87
C GLY A 10 -8.53 10.58 -4.18
N LYS A 11 -8.35 10.44 -2.87
CA LYS A 11 -7.35 11.17 -2.08
C LYS A 11 -6.79 10.22 -1.03
N ALA A 12 -5.51 10.40 -0.72
CA ALA A 12 -4.81 9.72 0.36
C ALA A 12 -3.81 10.72 0.95
N ASP A 13 -3.67 10.73 2.28
CA ASP A 13 -2.77 11.57 3.04
C ASP A 13 -1.62 10.72 3.61
N ALA A 14 -0.45 10.80 2.96
CA ALA A 14 0.74 10.05 3.36
C ALA A 14 1.30 10.41 4.76
N SER A 15 0.73 11.42 5.44
CA SER A 15 1.03 11.72 6.84
C SER A 15 0.27 10.84 7.83
N THR A 16 -0.73 10.07 7.36
CA THR A 16 -1.41 9.05 8.16
C THR A 16 -0.85 7.66 7.87
N LEU A 17 -0.76 6.81 8.89
CA LEU A 17 -0.18 5.47 8.74
C LEU A 17 -0.96 4.60 7.75
N GLU A 18 -2.28 4.66 7.82
CA GLU A 18 -3.21 3.87 7.02
C GLU A 18 -3.07 4.21 5.53
N ASP A 19 -3.05 5.50 5.20
CA ASP A 19 -2.90 5.95 3.82
C ASP A 19 -1.49 5.74 3.30
N LEU A 20 -0.45 5.93 4.13
CA LEU A 20 0.92 5.60 3.76
C LEU A 20 1.03 4.12 3.37
N LEU A 21 0.48 3.22 4.19
CA LEU A 21 0.52 1.79 3.94
C LEU A 21 -0.26 1.42 2.67
N LEU A 22 -1.42 2.04 2.45
CA LEU A 22 -2.22 1.88 1.23
C LEU A 22 -1.46 2.33 -0.02
N ILE A 23 -0.80 3.49 0.03
CA ILE A 23 0.01 4.02 -1.07
C ILE A 23 1.15 3.05 -1.40
N MET A 24 1.86 2.55 -0.39
CA MET A 24 2.93 1.57 -0.59
C MET A 24 2.41 0.28 -1.22
N ALA A 25 1.26 -0.23 -0.73
CA ALA A 25 0.62 -1.43 -1.29
C ALA A 25 0.20 -1.25 -2.75
N LYS A 26 -0.32 -0.08 -3.13
CA LYS A 26 -0.64 0.23 -4.54
C LYS A 26 0.60 0.30 -5.42
N ASN A 27 1.71 0.82 -4.89
CA ASN A 27 2.98 0.86 -5.61
C ASN A 27 3.54 -0.55 -5.85
N MET A 28 3.47 -1.43 -4.85
CA MET A 28 3.86 -2.84 -4.99
C MET A 28 2.98 -3.58 -6.00
N GLU A 29 1.66 -3.37 -5.94
CA GLU A 29 0.73 -3.97 -6.88
C GLU A 29 1.02 -3.55 -8.33
N ARG A 30 1.23 -2.25 -8.54
CA ARG A 30 1.60 -1.72 -9.85
C ARG A 30 2.88 -2.35 -10.38
N SER A 31 3.91 -2.44 -9.55
CA SER A 31 5.20 -3.05 -9.92
C SER A 31 5.04 -4.52 -10.33
N LEU A 32 4.27 -5.30 -9.57
CA LEU A 32 3.98 -6.70 -9.90
C LEU A 32 3.22 -6.84 -11.22
N MET A 33 2.22 -6.01 -11.45
CA MET A 33 1.45 -6.02 -12.70
C MET A 33 2.31 -5.62 -13.91
N GLU A 34 3.19 -4.61 -13.77
CA GLU A 34 4.15 -4.21 -14.80
C GLU A 34 5.17 -5.32 -15.10
N ALA A 35 5.50 -6.15 -14.11
CA ALA A 35 6.33 -7.36 -14.28
C ALA A 35 5.58 -8.57 -14.87
N GLY A 36 4.28 -8.45 -15.13
CA GLY A 36 3.45 -9.51 -15.74
C GLY A 36 2.73 -10.43 -14.75
N ALA A 37 2.73 -10.11 -13.46
CA ALA A 37 1.96 -10.85 -12.46
C ALA A 37 0.46 -10.64 -12.63
N THR A 38 -0.32 -11.67 -12.33
CA THR A 38 -1.77 -11.71 -12.40
C THR A 38 -2.38 -11.55 -10.99
N PRO A 39 -3.11 -10.44 -10.73
CA PRO A 39 -3.80 -10.22 -9.46
C PRO A 39 -4.76 -11.36 -9.11
N GLY A 40 -4.75 -11.82 -7.86
CA GLY A 40 -5.60 -12.91 -7.35
C GLY A 40 -5.11 -14.31 -7.72
N LYS A 41 -4.06 -14.43 -8.53
CA LYS A 41 -3.37 -15.69 -8.84
C LYS A 41 -1.95 -15.70 -8.30
N ASP A 42 -1.16 -14.68 -8.63
CA ASP A 42 0.26 -14.61 -8.27
C ASP A 42 0.49 -13.85 -6.95
N TYR A 43 -0.51 -13.08 -6.50
CA TYR A 43 -0.50 -12.40 -5.21
C TYR A 43 -1.93 -12.11 -4.73
N SER A 44 -2.08 -11.97 -3.41
CA SER A 44 -3.30 -11.55 -2.72
C SER A 44 -3.16 -10.14 -2.12
N ILE A 45 -4.27 -9.56 -1.66
CA ILE A 45 -4.23 -8.28 -0.92
C ILE A 45 -3.32 -8.38 0.30
N ARG A 46 -3.37 -9.50 1.04
CA ARG A 46 -2.52 -9.71 2.22
C ARG A 46 -1.03 -9.67 1.86
N ASP A 47 -0.65 -10.24 0.72
CA ASP A 47 0.74 -10.24 0.27
C ASP A 47 1.21 -8.82 -0.02
N LEU A 48 0.38 -8.00 -0.69
CA LEU A 48 0.67 -6.60 -0.98
C LEU A 48 0.93 -5.80 0.31
N TYR A 49 0.07 -5.95 1.32
CA TYR A 49 0.25 -5.29 2.61
C TYR A 49 1.49 -5.80 3.35
N THR A 50 1.75 -7.11 3.31
CA THR A 50 2.93 -7.73 3.94
C THR A 50 4.23 -7.21 3.33
N LEU A 51 4.30 -7.14 2.00
CA LEU A 51 5.45 -6.60 1.26
C LEU A 51 5.66 -5.10 1.51
N SER A 52 4.57 -4.36 1.75
CA SER A 52 4.59 -2.91 1.90
C SER A 52 4.88 -2.43 3.32
N THR A 53 4.54 -3.25 4.31
CA THR A 53 4.73 -2.95 5.74
C THR A 53 6.15 -2.51 6.11
N PRO A 54 7.25 -3.20 5.68
CA PRO A 54 8.60 -2.76 6.04
C PRO A 54 8.94 -1.36 5.50
N PHE A 55 8.47 -1.00 4.30
CA PHE A 55 8.71 0.32 3.72
C PHE A 55 7.90 1.40 4.45
N ALA A 56 6.63 1.12 4.76
CA ALA A 56 5.80 2.04 5.54
C ALA A 56 6.39 2.25 6.95
N LEU A 57 6.90 1.20 7.59
CA LEU A 57 7.55 1.30 8.90
C LEU A 57 8.85 2.11 8.85
N GLU A 58 9.67 1.94 7.82
CA GLU A 58 10.91 2.69 7.65
C GLU A 58 10.63 4.19 7.44
N VAL A 59 9.60 4.53 6.65
CA VAL A 59 9.15 5.92 6.46
C VAL A 59 8.57 6.47 7.76
N PHE A 60 7.74 5.69 8.47
CA PHE A 60 7.18 6.06 9.76
C PHE A 60 8.27 6.40 10.78
N LYS A 61 9.29 5.56 10.91
CA LYS A 61 10.41 5.80 11.85
C LYS A 61 11.19 7.06 11.55
N LYS A 62 11.22 7.52 10.29
CA LYS A 62 11.91 8.75 9.89
C LYS A 62 11.06 10.00 10.06
N ASN A 63 9.75 9.85 10.24
CA ASN A 63 8.81 10.95 10.32
C ASN A 63 8.23 11.05 11.74
N GLU A 64 8.70 12.02 12.52
CA GLU A 64 8.29 12.20 13.92
C GLU A 64 6.82 12.67 14.09
N MET A 65 6.12 13.00 13.00
CA MET A 65 4.78 13.63 13.00
C MET A 65 3.72 12.82 12.23
N MET A 66 3.84 11.49 12.16
CA MET A 66 2.77 10.67 11.58
C MET A 66 1.55 10.62 12.52
N THR A 67 0.36 10.79 11.94
CA THR A 67 -0.92 10.72 12.66
C THR A 67 -1.64 9.40 12.35
N PHE A 68 -2.66 9.07 13.13
CA PHE A 68 -3.51 7.90 12.90
C PHE A 68 -4.88 8.40 12.43
N ALA A 69 -5.41 7.82 11.36
CA ALA A 69 -6.68 8.25 10.79
C ALA A 69 -7.89 7.79 11.64
N VAL A 70 -7.73 6.75 12.45
CA VAL A 70 -8.78 6.26 13.36
C VAL A 70 -8.68 6.96 14.71
N GLU A 71 -9.60 7.90 14.96
CA GLU A 71 -9.90 8.39 16.30
C GLU A 71 -10.89 7.42 16.98
N PHE A 72 -10.59 6.99 18.22
CA PHE A 72 -11.46 6.15 19.04
C PHE A 72 -12.38 6.99 19.91
#